data_AF-X5WUS5-F1
#
_entry.id   AF-X5WUS5-F1
#
_cell.length_a   1.000
_cell.length_b   1.000
_cell.length_c   1.000
_cell.angle_alpha   90.00
_cell.angle_beta   90.00
_cell.angle_gamma   90.00
#
_symmetry.space_group_name_H-M   'P 1'
#
loop_
_entity.id
_entity.type
_entity.pdbx_description
1 polymer ?
#
loop_
_entity_poly.entity_id
_entity_poly.type
_entity_poly.pdbx_seq_one_letter_code
_entity_poly.pdbx_strand_id
1 'polypeptide(L)' 'MCDDRVDGNSFAITHEFLSVMLGVRRPGVTIALQTLEGQGLIRSMRGEVVILDRARLIALADGSYGRAEAEYARLVGKLH' A
#
# COMPACT_ATOMS: atom_id res chain seq x y z
N MET A 1 -6.88 13.16 6.96
CA MET A 1 -6.05 14.17 6.29
C MET A 1 -4.59 13.90 6.64
N CYS A 2 -4.15 12.69 6.28
CA CYS A 2 -2.78 12.53 5.77
C CYS A 2 -2.82 12.39 4.24
N ASP A 3 -3.98 12.67 3.61
CA ASP A 3 -4.15 12.73 2.15
C ASP A 3 -3.37 13.91 1.51
N ASP A 4 -2.96 14.90 2.32
CA ASP A 4 -2.29 16.12 1.85
C ASP A 4 -0.75 16.08 1.95
N ARG A 5 -0.15 14.93 2.30
CA ARG A 5 1.31 14.84 2.54
C ARG A 5 2.09 13.97 1.57
N VAL A 6 1.43 13.39 0.58
CA VAL A 6 2.07 12.68 -0.53
C VAL A 6 1.37 13.12 -1.80
N ASP A 7 1.95 14.11 -2.48
CA ASP A 7 1.52 14.48 -3.83
C ASP A 7 1.77 13.28 -4.76
N GLY A 8 0.71 12.51 -5.00
CA GLY A 8 0.66 11.52 -6.05
C GLY A 8 0.30 10.12 -5.58
N ASN A 9 -0.23 9.33 -6.52
CA ASN A 9 -0.45 7.90 -6.37
C ASN A 9 0.85 7.10 -6.17
N SER A 10 2.01 7.71 -5.89
CA SER A 10 3.28 7.02 -5.74
C SER A 10 3.87 7.13 -4.33
N PHE A 11 4.47 6.03 -3.89
CA PHE A 11 5.18 5.94 -2.63
C PHE A 11 6.64 5.62 -2.90
N ALA A 12 7.54 6.47 -2.43
CA ALA A 12 8.97 6.18 -2.42
C ALA A 12 9.26 5.10 -1.36
N ILE A 13 9.12 3.83 -1.76
CA ILE A 13 9.28 2.68 -0.87
C ILE A 13 10.05 1.57 -1.57
N THR A 14 10.98 0.95 -0.85
CA THR A 14 11.76 -0.18 -1.37
C THR A 14 11.12 -1.49 -0.96
N HIS A 15 11.39 -2.55 -1.73
CA HIS A 15 10.98 -3.91 -1.35
C HIS A 15 11.59 -4.32 -0.02
N GLU A 16 12.83 -3.88 0.26
CA GLU A 16 13.54 -4.16 1.51
C GLU A 16 12.81 -3.53 2.71
N PHE A 17 12.40 -2.27 2.57
CA PHE A 17 11.67 -1.57 3.61
C PHE A 17 10.29 -2.20 3.87
N LEU A 18 9.59 -2.62 2.81
CA LEU A 18 8.34 -3.37 2.93
C LEU A 18 8.55 -4.72 3.64
N SER A 19 9.65 -5.44 3.38
CA SER A 19 9.92 -6.70 4.09
C SER A 19 10.13 -6.48 5.58
N VAL A 20 10.84 -5.41 5.95
CA VAL A 20 11.05 -5.04 7.36
C VAL A 20 9.71 -4.68 8.02
N MET A 21 8.89 -3.84 7.39
CA MET A 21 7.59 -3.41 7.94
C MET A 21 6.61 -4.58 8.12
N LEU A 22 6.58 -5.51 7.18
CA LEU A 22 5.63 -6.62 7.17
C LEU A 22 6.17 -7.88 7.88
N GLY A 23 7.43 -7.87 8.34
CA GLY A 23 8.06 -9.02 8.99
C GLY A 23 8.24 -10.24 8.06
N VAL A 24 8.27 -10.02 6.74
CA VAL A 24 8.38 -11.09 5.72
C VAL A 24 9.72 -11.04 5.01
N ARG A 25 10.10 -12.13 4.34
CA ARG A 25 11.32 -12.13 3.51
C ARG A 25 11.11 -11.32 2.24
N ARG A 26 12.14 -10.59 1.80
CA ARG A 26 12.14 -9.78 0.56
C ARG A 26 11.57 -10.50 -0.69
N PRO A 27 11.88 -11.79 -0.97
CA PRO A 27 11.27 -12.48 -2.12
C PRO A 27 9.73 -12.56 -2.05
N GLY A 28 9.16 -12.66 -0.84
CA GLY A 28 7.70 -12.66 -0.65
C GLY A 28 7.09 -11.30 -1.03
N VAL A 29 7.77 -10.21 -0.67
CA VAL A 29 7.37 -8.85 -1.09
C VAL A 29 7.44 -8.71 -2.61
N THR A 30 8.53 -9.19 -3.22
CA THR A 30 8.69 -9.13 -4.68
C THR A 30 7.58 -9.89 -5.41
N ILE A 31 7.22 -11.10 -4.97
CA ILE A 31 6.13 -11.89 -5.57
C ILE A 31 4.79 -11.17 -5.43
N ALA A 32 4.51 -10.61 -4.25
CA ALA A 32 3.28 -9.85 -4.02
C ALA A 32 3.17 -8.64 -4.95
N LEU A 33 4.24 -7.84 -5.05
CA LEU A 33 4.27 -6.66 -5.91
C LEU A 33 4.15 -7.03 -7.39
N GLN A 34 4.81 -8.10 -7.84
CA GLN A 34 4.67 -8.60 -9.22
C GLN A 34 3.25 -9.07 -9.51
N THR A 35 2.57 -9.68 -8.53
CA THR A 35 1.17 -10.11 -8.68
C THR A 35 0.24 -8.92 -8.83
N LEU A 36 0.39 -7.90 -7.98
CA LEU A 36 -0.40 -6.67 -8.05
C LEU A 36 -0.12 -5.87 -9.34
N GLU A 37 1.14 -5.84 -9.79
CA GLU A 37 1.53 -5.20 -11.05
C GLU A 37 0.99 -5.95 -12.27
N GLY A 38 1.02 -7.29 -12.26
CA GLY A 38 0.42 -8.13 -13.31
C GLY A 38 -1.10 -7.99 -13.41
N GLN A 39 -1.77 -7.57 -12.33
CA GLN A 39 -3.19 -7.24 -12.31
C GLN A 39 -3.49 -5.78 -12.72
N GLY A 40 -2.45 -4.99 -13.02
CA GLY A 40 -2.59 -3.57 -13.38
C GLY A 40 -3.02 -2.68 -12.22
N LEU A 41 -2.84 -3.13 -10.98
CA LEU A 41 -3.25 -2.40 -9.77
C LEU A 41 -2.19 -1.41 -9.30
N ILE A 42 -0.92 -1.76 -9.50
CA ILE A 42 0.24 -0.93 -9.20
C ILE A 42 1.25 -0.99 -10.34
N ARG A 43 2.24 -0.11 -10.30
CA ARG A 43 3.50 -0.20 -11.04
C ARG A 43 4.65 -0.12 -10.03
N SER A 44 5.54 -1.10 -10.03
CA SER A 44 6.69 -1.14 -9.14
C SER A 44 7.95 -0.75 -9.90
N MET A 45 8.60 0.33 -9.46
CA MET A 45 9.91 0.78 -9.93
C MET A 45 10.94 0.65 -8.82
N ARG A 46 12.22 0.87 -9.14
CA ARG A 46 13.27 0.80 -8.12
C ARG A 46 13.10 1.94 -7.12
N GLY A 47 12.68 1.58 -5.91
CA GLY A 47 12.47 2.53 -4.80
C GLY A 47 11.18 3.32 -4.88
N GLU A 48 10.26 2.94 -5.77
CA GLU A 48 8.96 3.61 -5.92
C GLU A 48 7.87 2.60 -6.28
N VAL A 49 6.68 2.74 -5.69
CA VAL A 49 5.47 2.00 -6.06
C VAL A 49 4.38 2.99 -6.38
N VAL A 50 3.81 2.90 -7.58
CA VAL A 50 2.70 3.75 -8.05
C VAL A 50 1.40 2.95 -8.04
N ILE A 51 0.35 3.47 -7.42
CA ILE A 51 -1.01 2.95 -7.48
C ILE A 51 -1.67 3.35 -8.81
N LEU A 52 -2.09 2.37 -9.59
CA LEU A 52 -2.84 2.59 -10.82
C LEU A 52 -4.35 2.54 -10.58
N ASP A 53 -4.81 1.63 -9.71
CA ASP A 53 -6.22 1.48 -9.36
C ASP A 53 -6.41 1.25 -7.86
N ARG A 54 -6.67 2.35 -7.15
CA ARG A 54 -6.86 2.34 -5.69
C ARG A 54 -8.13 1.59 -5.28
N ALA A 55 -9.20 1.70 -6.06
CA ALA A 55 -10.48 1.09 -5.71
C ALA A 55 -10.38 -0.43 -5.78
N ARG A 56 -9.75 -0.97 -6.83
CA ARG A 56 -9.52 -2.41 -6.96
C ARG A 56 -8.49 -2.94 -5.97
N LEU A 57 -7.47 -2.16 -5.59
CA LEU A 57 -6.57 -2.55 -4.49
C LEU A 57 -7.31 -2.73 -3.17
N ILE A 58 -8.21 -1.80 -2.83
CA ILE A 58 -9.02 -1.88 -1.61
C ILE A 58 -9.95 -3.09 -1.66
N ALA A 59 -10.59 -3.35 -2.81
CA ALA A 59 -11.44 -4.51 -2.99
C ALA A 59 -10.65 -5.84 -2.89
N LEU A 60 -9.45 -5.90 -3.47
CA LEU A 60 -8.57 -7.08 -3.41
C LEU A 60 -8.07 -7.34 -1.98
N ALA A 61 -7.87 -6.28 -1.19
CA ALA A 61 -7.48 -6.41 0.21
C ALA A 61 -8.59 -7.02 1.08
N ASP A 62 -9.82 -7.17 0.58
CA ASP A 62 -10.96 -7.91 1.16
C ASP A 62 -10.94 -8.07 2.69
N GLY A 63 -11.04 -6.94 3.40
CA GLY A 63 -11.13 -6.89 4.87
C GLY A 63 -9.81 -6.92 5.65
N SER A 64 -8.66 -7.17 5.01
CA SER A 64 -7.33 -6.99 5.59
C SER A 64 -6.88 -5.52 5.64
N TYR A 65 -7.52 -4.67 4.84
CA TYR A 65 -7.39 -3.21 4.86
C TYR A 65 -8.76 -2.60 5.12
N GLY A 66 -8.85 -1.62 6.03
CA GLY A 66 -10.10 -0.93 6.35
C GLY A 66 -10.59 -1.11 7.79
N ARG A 67 -10.41 -2.27 8.44
CA ARG A 67 -10.73 -2.40 9.89
C ARG A 67 -9.73 -1.64 10.76
N ALA A 68 -8.44 -1.72 10.45
CA ALA A 68 -7.41 -0.97 11.17
C ALA A 68 -7.54 0.53 10.92
N GLU A 69 -7.83 0.96 9.69
CA GLU A 69 -8.03 2.36 9.31
C GLU A 69 -9.35 2.93 9.85
N ALA A 70 -10.43 2.14 9.86
CA ALA A 70 -11.69 2.54 10.48
C ALA A 70 -11.54 2.65 12.00
N GLU A 71 -10.83 1.72 12.63
CA GLU A 71 -10.56 1.77 14.07
C GLU A 71 -9.59 2.91 14.42
N TYR A 72 -8.60 3.19 13.57
CA TYR A 72 -7.74 4.37 13.69
C TYR A 72 -8.55 5.67 13.54
N ALA A 73 -9.42 5.77 12.52
CA ALA A 73 -10.28 6.93 12.33
C ALA A 73 -11.29 7.13 13.47
N ARG A 74 -11.75 6.02 14.08
CA ARG A 74 -12.64 6.03 15.26
C ARG A 74 -11.92 6.47 16.52
N LEU A 75 -10.70 5.98 16.76
CA LEU A 75 -9.93 6.21 17.99
C LEU A 75 -9.12 7.51 17.98
N VAL A 76 -8.60 7.91 16.83
CA VAL A 76 -7.67 9.06 16.69
C VAL A 76 -8.37 10.26 16.02
N GLY A 77 -9.51 10.04 15.37
CA GLY A 77 -10.19 11.05 14.56
C GLY A 77 -9.54 11.22 13.19
N LYS A 78 -10.32 11.64 12.18
CA LYS A 78 -9.75 12.04 10.89
C LYS A 78 -8.80 13.21 11.17
N LEU A 79 -7.49 13.09 10.87
CA LEU A 79 -6.70 14.28 10.51
C LEU A 79 -7.59 15.07 9.49
N HIS A 80 -7.77 16.37 9.43
CA HIS A 80 -6.98 17.50 9.89
C HIS A 80 -5.80 17.75 8.94
#